data_AF-A0A5M6HVW8-F1
#
_entry.id   AF-A0A5M6HVW8-F1
#
_cell.length_a   1.000
_cell.length_b   1.000
_cell.length_c   1.000
_cell.angle_alpha   90.00
_cell.angle_beta   90.00
_cell.angle_gamma   90.00
#
_symmetry.space_group_name_H-M   'P 1'
#
loop_
_entity.id
_entity.type
_entity.pdbx_description
1 polymer ?
#
loop_
_entity_poly.entity_id
_entity_poly.type
_entity_poly.pdbx_seq_one_letter_code
_entity_poly.pdbx_strand_id
1 'polypeptide(L)' 'MSFAFGVLRWPPDMVWAATPRELAHAARAFTRDGPRPLDRATLEALMARHPDGRP' A
#
# COMPACT_ATOMS: atom_id res chain seq x y z
N MET A 1 10.08 2.52 -14.53
CA MET A 1 10.74 3.81 -14.27
C MET A 1 9.82 4.91 -13.73
N SER A 2 8.49 4.84 -13.90
CA SER A 2 7.55 5.85 -13.40
C SER A 2 7.56 6.04 -11.87
N PHE A 3 7.91 5.01 -11.09
CA PHE A 3 8.00 5.11 -9.64
C PHE A 3 9.11 6.08 -9.19
N ALA A 4 10.33 5.95 -9.72
CA ALA A 4 11.46 6.81 -9.35
C ALA A 4 11.25 8.28 -9.81
N PHE A 5 10.79 8.48 -11.04
CA PHE A 5 10.58 9.83 -11.57
C PHE A 5 9.27 10.49 -11.12
N GLY A 6 8.22 9.70 -10.91
CA GLY A 6 6.88 10.21 -10.59
C GLY A 6 6.57 10.20 -9.10
N VAL A 7 6.81 9.09 -8.41
CA VAL A 7 6.46 8.92 -6.99
C VAL A 7 7.56 9.45 -6.08
N LEU A 8 8.83 9.12 -6.36
CA LEU A 8 9.98 9.66 -5.62
C LEU A 8 10.42 11.05 -6.09
N ARG A 9 10.02 11.46 -7.30
CA ARG A 9 10.39 12.73 -7.94
C ARG A 9 11.91 12.96 -8.02
N TRP A 10 12.67 11.87 -8.15
CA TRP A 10 14.13 11.96 -8.27
C TRP A 10 14.54 12.47 -9.65
N PRO A 11 15.58 13.32 -9.73
CA PRO A 11 16.14 13.73 -11.01
C PRO A 11 16.90 12.55 -11.67
N PRO A 12 17.09 12.56 -13.01
CA PRO A 12 17.64 11.42 -13.76
C PRO A 12 19.00 10.92 -13.29
N ASP A 13 19.90 11.84 -12.98
CA ASP A 13 21.22 11.55 -12.40
C ASP A 13 21.13 10.72 -11.11
N MET A 14 20.22 11.08 -10.21
CA MET A 14 20.00 10.36 -8.96
C MET A 14 19.41 8.96 -9.20
N VAL A 15 18.50 8.81 -10.17
CA VAL A 15 17.93 7.50 -10.53
C VAL A 15 18.98 6.55 -11.08
N TRP A 16 19.92 7.06 -11.89
CA TRP A 16 20.98 6.25 -12.48
C TRP A 16 22.13 5.94 -11.51
N ALA A 17 22.34 6.79 -10.50
CA ALA A 17 23.31 6.54 -9.44
C ALA A 17 22.79 5.55 -8.37
N ALA A 18 21.47 5.43 -8.22
CA ALA A 18 20.86 4.59 -7.20
C ALA A 18 20.97 3.09 -7.50
N THR A 19 21.07 2.30 -6.43
CA THR A 19 21.09 0.84 -6.50
C THR A 19 19.68 0.25 -6.44
N PRO A 20 19.45 -0.97 -6.97
CA PRO A 20 18.18 -1.66 -6.84
C PRO A 20 17.71 -1.84 -5.38
N ARG A 21 18.65 -1.98 -4.44
CA ARG A 21 18.34 -2.10 -3.01
C ARG A 21 17.76 -0.80 -2.44
N GLU A 22 18.36 0.33 -2.79
CA GLU A 22 17.87 1.65 -2.36
C GLU A 22 16.49 1.94 -2.93
N LEU A 23 16.25 1.57 -4.20
CA LEU A 23 14.92 1.67 -4.81
C LEU A 23 13.88 0.79 -4.08
N ALA A 24 14.24 -0.43 -3.69
CA ALA A 24 13.36 -1.31 -2.93
C ALA A 24 13.05 -0.73 -1.52
N HIS A 25 14.02 -0.10 -0.87
CA HIS A 25 13.79 0.58 0.41
C HIS A 25 12.90 1.80 0.25
N ALA A 26 13.11 2.63 -0.77
CA ALA A 26 12.26 3.76 -1.07
C ALA A 26 10.82 3.30 -1.38
N ALA A 27 10.65 2.20 -2.12
CA ALA A 27 9.34 1.62 -2.43
C ALA A 27 8.53 1.27 -1.17
N ARG A 28 9.17 0.69 -0.15
CA ARG A 28 8.51 0.32 1.12
C ARG A 28 7.85 1.49 1.84
N ALA A 29 8.35 2.72 1.68
CA ALA A 29 7.70 3.89 2.26
C ALA A 29 6.33 4.20 1.63
N PHE A 30 6.09 3.71 0.40
CA PHE A 30 4.86 3.93 -0.35
C PHE A 30 3.98 2.69 -0.41
N THR A 31 4.54 1.50 -0.20
CA THR A 31 3.75 0.31 0.08
C THR A 31 3.19 0.43 1.49
N ARG A 32 1.87 0.55 1.63
CA ARG A 32 1.23 0.33 2.93
C ARG A 32 1.33 -1.16 3.26
N ASP A 33 2.41 -1.55 3.95
CA ASP A 33 2.52 -2.85 4.62
C ASP A 33 1.63 -2.85 5.88
N GLY A 34 0.35 -2.53 5.70
CA GLY A 34 -0.69 -2.58 6.72
C GLY A 34 -1.63 -3.73 6.43
N PRO A 35 -2.39 -4.20 7.44
CA PRO A 35 -3.46 -5.16 7.21
C PRO A 35 -4.36 -4.66 6.08
N ARG A 36 -4.61 -5.53 5.10
CA ARG A 36 -5.48 -5.23 3.97
C ARG A 36 -6.84 -4.75 4.52
N PRO A 37 -7.45 -3.70 3.94
CA PRO A 37 -8.78 -3.28 4.34
C PRO A 37 -9.76 -4.46 4.33
N LEU A 38 -10.66 -4.50 5.31
CA LEU A 38 -11.74 -5.48 5.39
C LEU A 38 -12.52 -5.45 4.06
N ASP A 39 -12.68 -6.60 3.41
CA ASP A 39 -13.47 -6.65 2.19
C ASP A 39 -14.97 -6.66 2.49
N ARG A 40 -15.76 -6.31 1.46
CA ARG A 40 -17.20 -6.15 1.60
C ARG A 40 -17.89 -7.46 2.02
N ALA A 41 -17.46 -8.59 1.48
CA ALA A 41 -18.03 -9.89 1.79
C ALA A 41 -17.81 -10.27 3.27
N THR A 42 -16.61 -10.00 3.80
CA THR A 42 -16.28 -10.26 5.20
C THR A 42 -17.10 -9.33 6.12
N LEU A 43 -17.28 -8.08 5.74
CA LEU A 43 -18.13 -7.15 6.49
C LEU A 43 -19.60 -7.64 6.53
N GLU A 44 -20.15 -8.08 5.41
CA GLU A 44 -21.51 -8.63 5.35
C GLU A 44 -21.67 -9.89 6.21
N ALA A 45 -20.69 -10.79 6.16
CA ALA A 45 -20.68 -11.98 7.01
C ALA A 45 -20.66 -11.61 8.50
N LEU A 46 -19.92 -10.56 8.89
CA LEU A 46 -19.90 -10.07 10.26
C LEU A 46 -21.24 -9.45 10.68
N MET A 47 -21.87 -8.65 9.83
CA MET A 47 -23.19 -8.06 10.09
C MET A 47 -24.27 -9.12 10.26
N ALA A 48 -24.26 -10.17 9.42
CA ALA A 48 -25.21 -11.28 9.54
C ALA A 48 -25.01 -12.09 10.82
N ARG A 49 -23.75 -12.27 11.25
CA ARG A 49 -23.39 -13.00 12.48
C ARG A 49 -23.64 -12.19 13.75
N HIS A 50 -23.53 -10.88 13.66
CA HIS A 50 -23.64 -9.94 14.78
C HIS A 50 -24.64 -8.82 14.42
N PRO A 51 -25.94 -9.12 14.39
CA PRO A 51 -26.95 -8.12 14.09
C PRO A 51 -26.98 -7.05 15.19
N ASP A 52 -26.98 -5.78 14.79
CA ASP A 52 -27.06 -4.66 15.71
C ASP A 52 -28.50 -4.51 16.24
N GLY A 53 -28.76 -5.08 17.42
CA GLY A 53 -30.03 -4.94 18.15
C GLY A 53 -30.52 -6.24 18.82
N ARG A 54 -30.97 -6.14 20.08
CA ARG A 54 -31.86 -7.15 20.71
C ARG A 54 -33.29 -6.93 20.16
N PRO A 55 -34.16 -7.96 20.17
CA PRO A 55 -35.28 -8.15 19.22
C PRO A 55 -36.26 -6.98 19.13
#